data_AF-A0A536LM49-F1
#
_entry.id   AF-A0A536LM49-F1
#
_cell.length_a   1.000
_cell.length_b   1.000
_cell.length_c   1.000
_cell.angle_alpha   90.00
_cell.angle_beta   90.00
_cell.angle_gamma   90.00
#
_symmetry.space_group_name_H-M   'P 1'
#
loop_
_entity.id
_entity.type
_entity.pdbx_description
1 polymer ?
#
loop_
_entity_poly.entity_id
_entity_poly.type
_entity_poly.pdbx_seq_one_letter_code
_entity_poly.pdbx_strand_id
1 'polypeptide(L)'
;MRNGGPGSVISPIAGWSTLWKKSRERSCSDSNIPCPAKSRSPARPSACRKSNPASAVFRSSVNTTNSSTARKWASPAAIWPASGPPESYDDGPNPTLSLLLTSHLLLLTSYPLPPSSFLPDGAGLGGAMYRLPLHGIRVLDLTMAWAGPYATRLLADMGAEVIKIESIDNWDVLRALTGQPPDTERVWDKSPYFNQTNRNKYGCSLDLSKPRGRELFLCLAAQSDVVIENFRAEVMDNLNLGYDMLCGVNDRLIMLSMPGHGKSGPERDFVTYGTNVEQLAGLCHLTGYEGGPPHKTGISYGDPIAGISAAGAIALALWARRRTGRGQYIELAQRENLISLIGEVVVAFSLNHREPSRRGNRHSSMAPHGCYLCSGEDEWITIACENDAQFAALCSALDQPGLARDIRFADVVSRYRNQDELDEIVAAWTAGRTKEDAAESLQSAGLSAMPVLSVPEVFADQHLRYRGFFEPVSHPIAGGWEIDGPHWRMSESPAHIRLPAPTFSEHNRYVFGELLGLSDDEIGQLDADGITGSAPNRAVHD
;
A
#
# COMPACT_ATOMS: atom_id res chain seq x y z
N MET A 1 -9.79 36.49 40.14
CA MET A 1 -9.36 37.51 39.15
C MET A 1 -8.00 37.08 38.59
N ARG A 2 -7.92 36.89 37.26
CA ARG A 2 -6.71 36.90 36.38
C ARG A 2 -5.59 35.88 36.69
N ASN A 3 -4.92 35.17 35.77
CA ASN A 3 -4.80 35.17 34.30
C ASN A 3 -4.09 33.85 33.89
N GLY A 4 -4.29 33.39 32.65
CA GLY A 4 -3.41 32.40 31.99
C GLY A 4 -4.15 31.47 31.02
N GLY A 5 -4.16 31.81 29.73
CA GLY A 5 -4.98 31.18 28.69
C GLY A 5 -4.55 29.78 28.22
N PRO A 6 -5.39 29.12 27.40
CA PRO A 6 -5.20 27.73 26.96
C PRO A 6 -4.31 27.63 25.71
N GLY A 7 -3.47 26.59 25.67
CA GLY A 7 -2.73 26.17 24.48
C GLY A 7 -3.68 25.60 23.42
N SER A 8 -3.54 26.09 22.20
CA SER A 8 -4.27 25.64 21.02
C SER A 8 -3.71 24.31 20.51
N VAL A 9 -4.55 23.27 20.56
CA VAL A 9 -4.33 22.00 19.86
C VAL A 9 -4.52 22.22 18.35
N ILE A 10 -3.51 21.88 17.56
CA ILE A 10 -3.54 21.93 16.10
C ILE A 10 -4.39 20.77 15.59
N SER A 11 -5.53 21.10 14.97
CA SER A 11 -6.42 20.17 14.27
C SER A 11 -6.04 20.09 12.79
N PRO A 12 -6.02 18.91 12.14
CA PRO A 12 -5.73 18.82 10.71
C PRO A 12 -6.91 19.33 9.87
N ILE A 13 -6.54 20.14 8.89
CA ILE A 13 -7.38 20.97 8.02
C ILE A 13 -8.37 20.14 7.20
N ALA A 14 -9.67 20.37 7.43
CA ALA A 14 -10.75 20.06 6.50
C ALA A 14 -10.92 21.25 5.54
N GLY A 15 -10.65 21.05 4.24
CA GLY A 15 -10.69 22.17 3.28
C GLY A 15 -10.57 21.78 1.82
N TRP A 16 -11.33 20.79 1.35
CA TRP A 16 -11.36 20.41 -0.08
C TRP A 16 -12.80 20.21 -0.56
N SER A 17 -13.55 21.29 -0.76
CA SER A 17 -14.86 21.20 -1.46
C SER A 17 -15.33 22.45 -2.21
N THR A 18 -14.60 23.58 -2.22
CA THR A 18 -15.13 24.86 -2.74
C THR A 18 -14.38 25.51 -3.91
N LEU A 19 -13.32 24.91 -4.48
CA LEU A 19 -12.48 25.60 -5.47
C LEU A 19 -12.71 25.27 -6.95
N TRP A 20 -13.54 24.29 -7.32
CA TRP A 20 -13.65 23.83 -8.71
C TRP A 20 -14.92 24.24 -9.47
N LYS A 21 -15.60 25.31 -9.06
CA LYS A 21 -16.80 25.85 -9.75
C LYS A 21 -16.58 27.10 -10.61
N LYS A 22 -15.35 27.65 -10.71
CA LYS A 22 -15.11 28.97 -11.33
C LYS A 22 -14.30 29.01 -12.64
N SER A 23 -13.95 27.88 -13.27
CA SER A 23 -13.22 27.90 -14.56
C SER A 23 -14.07 27.61 -15.81
N ARG A 24 -15.37 27.29 -15.67
CA ARG A 24 -16.27 27.13 -16.82
C ARG A 24 -17.06 28.40 -17.07
N GLU A 25 -16.41 29.44 -17.56
CA GLU A 25 -17.04 30.54 -18.28
C GLU A 25 -15.95 31.51 -18.78
N ARG A 26 -15.45 31.30 -20.00
CA ARG A 26 -15.04 32.40 -20.91
C ARG A 26 -14.67 31.89 -22.31
N SER A 27 -15.41 32.45 -23.26
CA SER A 27 -15.14 32.67 -24.70
C SER A 27 -14.84 31.49 -25.62
N CYS A 28 -15.91 31.01 -26.28
CA CYS A 28 -15.87 30.76 -27.72
C CYS A 28 -15.97 32.10 -28.47
N SER A 29 -15.02 32.39 -29.35
CA SER A 29 -15.26 33.20 -30.56
C SER A 29 -14.08 33.10 -31.53
N ASP A 30 -14.40 32.62 -32.73
CA ASP A 30 -13.85 32.94 -34.05
C ASP A 30 -12.32 32.87 -34.31
N SER A 31 -11.95 31.95 -35.21
CA SER A 31 -10.96 32.25 -36.26
C SER A 31 -11.08 31.28 -37.43
N ASN A 32 -11.56 31.81 -38.55
CA ASN A 32 -11.52 31.24 -39.90
C ASN A 32 -10.10 31.33 -40.47
N ILE A 33 -9.47 30.23 -40.89
CA ILE A 33 -8.36 30.21 -41.88
C ILE A 33 -8.48 28.94 -42.76
N PRO A 34 -8.26 29.01 -44.10
CA PRO A 34 -8.73 28.01 -45.05
C PRO A 34 -7.73 26.88 -45.36
N CYS A 35 -8.28 25.75 -45.81
CA CYS A 35 -7.57 24.56 -46.27
C CYS A 35 -7.58 24.49 -47.81
N PRO A 36 -6.47 24.13 -48.51
CA PRO A 36 -6.52 23.82 -49.93
C PRO A 36 -6.70 22.30 -50.19
N ALA A 37 -7.49 22.04 -51.21
CA ALA A 37 -8.02 20.76 -51.64
C ALA A 37 -7.05 19.89 -52.50
N LYS A 38 -7.09 18.58 -52.19
CA LYS A 38 -7.35 17.42 -53.07
C LYS A 38 -6.26 16.89 -54.02
N SER A 39 -5.99 15.58 -53.87
CA SER A 39 -6.11 14.62 -54.98
C SER A 39 -6.68 13.28 -54.47
N ARG A 40 -7.52 12.63 -55.29
CA ARG A 40 -8.30 11.41 -55.01
C ARG A 40 -7.69 10.21 -55.73
N SER A 41 -7.78 9.01 -55.14
CA SER A 41 -8.19 7.76 -55.81
C SER A 41 -8.32 6.60 -54.79
N PRO A 42 -9.27 5.64 -54.93
CA PRO A 42 -9.78 4.84 -53.83
C PRO A 42 -9.38 3.35 -53.86
N ALA A 43 -9.31 2.70 -52.70
CA ALA A 43 -9.38 1.24 -52.56
C ALA A 43 -10.35 0.85 -51.42
N ARG A 44 -11.16 -0.17 -51.69
CA ARG A 44 -12.34 -0.63 -50.93
C ARG A 44 -12.01 -1.21 -49.54
N PRO A 45 -12.92 -1.12 -48.56
CA PRO A 45 -12.81 -1.85 -47.29
C PRO A 45 -13.62 -3.16 -47.31
N SER A 46 -13.05 -4.21 -46.72
CA SER A 46 -13.72 -5.48 -46.39
C SER A 46 -14.46 -5.37 -45.07
N ALA A 47 -15.73 -5.78 -45.08
CA ALA A 47 -16.65 -5.78 -43.96
C ALA A 47 -16.36 -6.90 -42.93
N CYS A 48 -16.55 -6.61 -41.64
CA CYS A 48 -17.09 -7.59 -40.71
C CYS A 48 -18.04 -6.94 -39.69
N ARG A 49 -19.10 -7.71 -39.40
CA ARG A 49 -20.43 -7.31 -38.91
C ARG A 49 -20.46 -6.76 -37.48
N LYS A 50 -21.27 -5.71 -37.30
CA LYS A 50 -21.99 -5.44 -36.04
C LYS A 50 -23.32 -6.21 -36.05
N SER A 51 -23.68 -6.83 -34.94
CA SER A 51 -25.02 -7.40 -34.70
C SER A 51 -25.49 -7.09 -33.28
N ASN A 52 -26.53 -6.26 -33.19
CA ASN A 52 -27.65 -6.33 -32.23
C ASN A 52 -28.69 -5.28 -32.71
N PRO A 53 -30.01 -5.40 -32.42
CA PRO A 53 -30.55 -5.83 -31.13
C PRO A 53 -31.85 -6.68 -31.20
N ALA A 54 -32.21 -7.33 -30.08
CA ALA A 54 -33.61 -7.65 -29.79
C ALA A 54 -33.87 -7.71 -28.27
N SER A 55 -34.93 -7.01 -27.91
CA SER A 55 -35.59 -6.83 -26.61
C SER A 55 -36.24 -8.09 -26.04
N ALA A 56 -36.23 -8.23 -24.72
CA ALA A 56 -37.30 -8.93 -23.99
C ALA A 56 -37.50 -8.28 -22.61
N VAL A 57 -38.60 -7.51 -22.53
CA VAL A 57 -39.18 -6.98 -21.30
C VAL A 57 -40.08 -8.06 -20.73
N PHE A 58 -39.89 -8.44 -19.46
CA PHE A 58 -40.92 -9.16 -18.69
C PHE A 58 -41.27 -8.32 -17.46
N ARG A 59 -42.50 -7.80 -17.45
CA ARG A 59 -43.20 -7.32 -16.25
C ARG A 59 -44.00 -8.49 -15.69
N SER A 60 -43.93 -8.71 -14.39
CA SER A 60 -45.08 -9.24 -13.64
C SER A 60 -45.18 -8.50 -12.31
N SER A 61 -46.23 -7.71 -12.19
CA SER A 61 -46.74 -7.11 -10.97
C SER A 61 -47.64 -8.12 -10.24
N VAL A 62 -47.42 -8.35 -8.95
CA VAL A 62 -48.51 -8.63 -8.01
C VAL A 62 -48.19 -7.91 -6.70
N ASN A 63 -49.19 -7.17 -6.24
CA ASN A 63 -49.22 -6.36 -5.04
C ASN A 63 -50.25 -7.01 -4.12
N THR A 64 -49.93 -7.29 -2.85
CA THR A 64 -50.91 -7.37 -1.75
C THR A 64 -50.26 -7.25 -0.38
N THR A 65 -51.04 -6.63 0.49
CA THR A 65 -50.76 -6.00 1.80
C THR A 65 -50.87 -6.92 3.01
N ASN A 66 -50.22 -6.48 4.11
CA ASN A 66 -50.57 -6.61 5.54
C ASN A 66 -50.69 -8.00 6.21
N SER A 67 -49.84 -8.25 7.21
CA SER A 67 -50.16 -8.12 8.66
C SER A 67 -49.33 -9.06 9.55
N SER A 68 -49.11 -8.58 10.76
CA SER A 68 -48.41 -9.17 11.91
C SER A 68 -48.75 -10.63 12.22
N THR A 69 -47.75 -11.41 12.65
CA THR A 69 -47.81 -12.21 13.88
C THR A 69 -46.43 -12.76 14.27
N ALA A 70 -46.07 -12.55 15.53
CA ALA A 70 -44.92 -13.16 16.18
C ALA A 70 -45.06 -14.70 16.22
N ARG A 71 -44.00 -15.43 15.84
CA ARG A 71 -43.79 -16.81 16.27
C ARG A 71 -42.31 -17.05 16.58
N LYS A 72 -42.06 -17.31 17.87
CA LYS A 72 -40.88 -18.02 18.37
C LYS A 72 -40.73 -19.34 17.61
N TRP A 73 -39.55 -19.62 17.07
CA TRP A 73 -39.17 -20.97 16.68
C TRP A 73 -37.75 -21.28 17.16
N ALA A 74 -37.67 -22.40 17.87
CA ALA A 74 -36.50 -23.01 18.43
C ALA A 74 -35.54 -23.54 17.35
N SER A 75 -34.25 -23.55 17.66
CA SER A 75 -33.18 -24.17 16.87
C SER A 75 -33.42 -25.67 16.65
N PRO A 76 -33.04 -26.20 15.47
CA PRO A 76 -32.63 -27.57 15.35
C PRO A 76 -31.10 -27.65 15.30
N ALA A 77 -30.54 -28.40 16.25
CA ALA A 77 -29.19 -28.93 16.20
C ALA A 77 -29.05 -29.83 14.97
N ALA A 78 -27.99 -29.63 14.18
CA ALA A 78 -27.62 -30.51 13.08
C ALA A 78 -26.53 -31.49 13.56
N ILE A 79 -26.93 -32.75 13.49
CA ILE A 79 -26.19 -33.97 13.83
C ILE A 79 -25.19 -34.26 12.70
N TRP A 80 -23.92 -34.47 13.05
CA TRP A 80 -22.92 -35.07 12.15
C TRP A 80 -22.83 -36.57 12.44
N PRO A 81 -22.90 -37.48 11.45
CA PRO A 81 -22.64 -38.88 11.69
C PRO A 81 -21.13 -39.14 11.74
N ALA A 82 -20.70 -39.80 12.82
CA ALA A 82 -19.38 -40.39 12.98
C ALA A 82 -19.19 -41.52 11.96
N SER A 83 -18.06 -41.50 11.26
CA SER A 83 -17.54 -42.65 10.51
C SER A 83 -16.42 -43.29 11.33
N GLY A 84 -16.57 -44.60 11.61
CA GLY A 84 -15.60 -45.41 12.34
C GLY A 84 -14.32 -45.71 11.54
N PRO A 85 -13.32 -46.32 12.18
CA PRO A 85 -11.98 -46.50 11.60
C PRO A 85 -11.92 -47.73 10.69
N PRO A 86 -11.04 -47.76 9.67
CA PRO A 86 -10.68 -49.00 9.01
C PRO A 86 -9.51 -49.69 9.70
N GLU A 87 -9.48 -50.99 9.47
CA GLU A 87 -8.75 -52.04 10.15
C GLU A 87 -7.22 -52.03 9.97
N SER A 88 -6.61 -52.74 10.92
CA SER A 88 -5.23 -53.18 11.03
C SER A 88 -4.64 -53.83 9.77
N TYR A 89 -3.42 -53.44 9.44
CA TYR A 89 -2.46 -54.33 8.79
C TYR A 89 -1.27 -54.53 9.73
N ASP A 90 -1.02 -55.81 9.99
CA ASP A 90 0.06 -56.38 10.79
C ASP A 90 1.26 -56.61 9.86
N ASP A 91 2.41 -56.03 10.18
CA ASP A 91 3.70 -56.48 9.65
C ASP A 91 4.80 -56.14 10.67
N GLY A 92 5.44 -57.20 11.18
CA GLY A 92 6.54 -57.16 12.13
C GLY A 92 7.88 -56.68 11.53
N PRO A 93 8.94 -56.57 12.36
CA PRO A 93 10.00 -55.58 12.19
C PRO A 93 11.19 -56.09 11.37
N ASN A 94 11.84 -55.20 10.60
CA ASN A 94 13.23 -55.38 10.20
C ASN A 94 13.99 -54.04 10.34
N PRO A 95 15.17 -54.00 11.00
CA PRO A 95 15.76 -52.81 11.57
C PRO A 95 16.89 -52.26 10.69
N THR A 96 16.83 -50.99 10.32
CA THR A 96 18.01 -50.21 9.93
C THR A 96 17.67 -48.73 9.97
N LEU A 97 18.65 -47.90 10.38
CA LEU A 97 18.58 -46.44 10.58
C LEU A 97 18.06 -45.98 11.95
N SER A 98 18.61 -46.56 13.01
CA SER A 98 18.88 -45.84 14.25
C SER A 98 20.40 -45.75 14.41
N LEU A 99 20.99 -44.64 13.99
CA LEU A 99 22.35 -44.23 14.34
C LEU A 99 22.52 -42.75 13.96
N LEU A 100 23.02 -41.97 14.91
CA LEU A 100 23.40 -40.55 14.83
C LEU A 100 22.31 -39.52 15.21
N LEU A 101 21.75 -39.66 16.42
CA LEU A 101 21.23 -38.52 17.18
C LEU A 101 21.62 -38.68 18.65
N THR A 102 22.84 -38.25 18.99
CA THR A 102 23.24 -37.70 20.31
C THR A 102 24.75 -37.48 20.30
N SER A 103 25.16 -36.21 20.36
CA SER A 103 26.32 -35.71 21.12
C SER A 103 26.65 -34.30 20.65
N HIS A 104 26.21 -33.28 21.40
CA HIS A 104 27.04 -32.17 21.91
C HIS A 104 26.13 -31.04 22.41
N LEU A 105 25.80 -31.12 23.70
CA LEU A 105 25.55 -29.95 24.54
C LEU A 105 26.91 -29.59 25.19
N LEU A 106 27.15 -28.30 25.43
CA LEU A 106 28.30 -27.65 26.09
C LEU A 106 29.47 -27.25 25.18
N LEU A 107 29.42 -26.00 24.71
CA LEU A 107 30.50 -25.01 24.89
C LEU A 107 29.94 -23.60 24.61
N LEU A 108 29.49 -22.96 25.69
CA LEU A 108 29.31 -21.52 25.78
C LEU A 108 30.70 -20.88 25.72
N THR A 109 31.07 -20.33 24.58
CA THR A 109 32.13 -19.31 24.51
C THR A 109 31.66 -18.19 23.62
N SER A 110 31.55 -17.02 24.25
CA SER A 110 31.28 -15.69 23.74
C SER A 110 31.93 -15.43 22.38
N TYR A 111 31.13 -15.18 21.35
CA TYR A 111 31.62 -14.54 20.14
C TYR A 111 31.51 -13.03 20.31
N PRO A 112 32.63 -12.27 20.32
CA PRO A 112 32.56 -10.82 20.26
C PRO A 112 32.08 -10.41 18.86
N LEU A 113 31.04 -9.56 18.82
CA LEU A 113 30.63 -8.83 17.62
C LEU A 113 31.84 -8.03 17.11
N PRO A 114 32.16 -8.05 15.80
CA PRO A 114 33.18 -7.15 15.29
C PRO A 114 32.68 -5.70 15.34
N PRO A 115 33.56 -4.73 15.60
CA PRO A 115 33.18 -3.34 15.71
C PRO A 115 32.73 -2.79 14.35
N SER A 116 31.71 -1.94 14.38
CA SER A 116 31.32 -1.04 13.31
C SER A 116 32.52 -0.21 12.84
N SER A 117 33.06 -0.50 11.67
CA SER A 117 34.01 0.36 10.98
C SER A 117 33.48 0.67 9.59
N PHE A 118 33.10 1.94 9.41
CA PHE A 118 33.24 2.74 8.20
C PHE A 118 33.69 1.97 6.93
N LEU A 119 32.84 1.95 5.91
CA LEU A 119 33.28 1.72 4.54
C LEU A 119 33.33 3.07 3.81
N PRO A 120 34.53 3.62 3.56
CA PRO A 120 34.73 4.57 2.47
C PRO A 120 35.07 3.82 1.17
N ASP A 121 34.51 4.34 0.08
CA ASP A 121 34.84 4.25 -1.35
C ASP A 121 35.45 2.98 -1.96
N GLY A 122 34.69 2.48 -2.94
CA GLY A 122 35.13 2.01 -4.25
C GLY A 122 36.60 1.68 -4.47
N ALA A 123 36.91 0.39 -4.48
CA ALA A 123 37.66 -0.28 -5.56
C ALA A 123 37.88 -1.76 -5.17
N GLY A 124 37.46 -2.68 -6.06
CA GLY A 124 38.02 -4.02 -6.10
C GLY A 124 37.30 -5.09 -5.27
N LEU A 125 36.15 -5.56 -5.75
CA LEU A 125 35.72 -6.95 -5.52
C LEU A 125 35.34 -7.58 -6.86
N GLY A 126 36.32 -8.26 -7.46
CA GLY A 126 36.11 -9.26 -8.50
C GLY A 126 35.53 -10.52 -7.86
N GLY A 127 34.21 -10.53 -7.69
CA GLY A 127 33.38 -11.66 -7.27
C GLY A 127 31.96 -11.26 -7.66
N ALA A 128 31.23 -12.12 -8.37
CA ALA A 128 29.97 -11.80 -9.04
C ALA A 128 29.14 -10.78 -8.25
N MET A 129 29.16 -9.52 -8.70
CA MET A 129 28.38 -8.44 -8.10
C MET A 129 26.93 -8.93 -8.14
N TYR A 130 26.36 -9.24 -6.98
CA TYR A 130 25.00 -9.74 -6.88
C TYR A 130 24.06 -8.68 -7.45
N ARG A 131 23.72 -8.82 -8.74
CA ARG A 131 22.84 -7.89 -9.42
C ARG A 131 21.48 -8.02 -8.76
N LEU A 132 20.93 -6.89 -8.31
CA LEU A 132 19.59 -6.86 -7.76
C LEU A 132 18.58 -7.42 -8.79
N PRO A 133 17.44 -7.99 -8.35
CA PRO A 133 16.57 -8.80 -9.21
C PRO A 133 16.03 -8.09 -10.46
N LEU A 134 15.86 -6.77 -10.41
CA LEU A 134 15.37 -5.94 -11.51
C LEU A 134 16.46 -5.08 -12.15
N HIS A 135 17.74 -5.37 -11.89
CA HIS A 135 18.84 -4.70 -12.59
C HIS A 135 18.69 -4.81 -14.10
N GLY A 136 18.75 -3.66 -14.80
CA GLY A 136 18.57 -3.57 -16.25
C GLY A 136 17.11 -3.46 -16.70
N ILE A 137 16.16 -3.35 -15.76
CA ILE A 137 14.78 -2.95 -16.04
C ILE A 137 14.66 -1.44 -15.87
N ARG A 138 14.13 -0.74 -16.88
CA ARG A 138 13.82 0.69 -16.82
C ARG A 138 12.32 0.95 -16.69
N VAL A 139 11.95 1.78 -15.74
CA VAL A 139 10.56 2.15 -15.44
C VAL A 139 10.38 3.66 -15.61
N LEU A 140 9.42 4.07 -16.42
CA LEU A 140 8.94 5.44 -16.47
C LEU A 140 7.78 5.60 -15.48
N ASP A 141 8.03 6.38 -14.44
CA ASP A 141 7.14 6.60 -13.32
C ASP A 141 6.41 7.94 -13.49
N LEU A 142 5.16 7.89 -13.97
CA LEU A 142 4.25 9.04 -14.09
C LEU A 142 3.37 9.21 -12.84
N THR A 143 3.67 8.48 -11.77
CA THR A 143 2.77 8.40 -10.63
C THR A 143 2.96 9.55 -9.65
N MET A 144 1.88 9.85 -8.92
CA MET A 144 1.82 10.90 -7.91
C MET A 144 1.19 10.39 -6.61
N ALA A 145 1.27 11.20 -5.55
CA ALA A 145 0.73 10.86 -4.24
C ALA A 145 1.42 9.60 -3.68
N TRP A 146 0.67 8.58 -3.26
CA TRP A 146 1.26 7.46 -2.51
C TRP A 146 1.26 6.12 -3.25
N ALA A 147 0.13 5.67 -3.80
CA ALA A 147 -0.01 4.29 -4.30
C ALA A 147 1.01 3.93 -5.40
N GLY A 148 1.05 4.72 -6.46
CA GLY A 148 1.99 4.52 -7.57
C GLY A 148 3.44 4.75 -7.17
N PRO A 149 3.79 5.85 -6.47
CA PRO A 149 5.18 6.08 -6.06
C PRO A 149 5.71 4.99 -5.15
N TYR A 150 4.86 4.42 -4.30
CA TYR A 150 5.22 3.28 -3.46
C TYR A 150 5.51 2.02 -4.28
N ALA A 151 4.71 1.73 -5.32
CA ALA A 151 5.00 0.63 -6.25
C ALA A 151 6.37 0.77 -6.90
N THR A 152 6.67 1.94 -7.45
CA THR A 152 7.92 2.19 -8.16
C THR A 152 9.11 2.28 -7.22
N ARG A 153 8.93 2.71 -5.97
CA ARG A 153 9.94 2.58 -4.91
C ARG A 153 10.35 1.13 -4.70
N LEU A 154 9.38 0.21 -4.60
CA LEU A 154 9.67 -1.22 -4.43
C LEU A 154 10.45 -1.78 -5.64
N LEU A 155 10.13 -1.34 -6.86
CA LEU A 155 10.88 -1.72 -8.06
C LEU A 155 12.31 -1.16 -8.02
N ALA A 156 12.49 0.10 -7.60
CA ALA A 156 13.78 0.75 -7.46
C ALA A 156 14.66 0.10 -6.37
N ASP A 157 14.06 -0.29 -5.24
CA ASP A 157 14.71 -1.06 -4.16
C ASP A 157 15.19 -2.42 -4.68
N MET A 158 14.49 -3.03 -5.64
CA MET A 158 14.93 -4.24 -6.37
C MET A 158 15.89 -3.97 -7.53
N GLY A 159 16.38 -2.74 -7.68
CA GLY A 159 17.42 -2.37 -8.65
C GLY A 159 16.92 -1.96 -10.03
N ALA A 160 15.62 -1.75 -10.22
CA ALA A 160 15.13 -1.12 -11.44
C ALA A 160 15.64 0.33 -11.53
N GLU A 161 15.92 0.78 -12.74
CA GLU A 161 16.13 2.19 -13.03
C GLU A 161 14.77 2.87 -13.16
N VAL A 162 14.37 3.60 -12.13
CA VAL A 162 13.06 4.27 -12.09
C VAL A 162 13.25 5.76 -12.35
N ILE A 163 12.71 6.24 -13.47
CA ILE A 163 12.72 7.65 -13.86
C ILE A 163 11.35 8.24 -13.51
N LYS A 164 11.30 9.01 -12.42
CA LYS A 164 10.12 9.77 -12.03
C LYS A 164 10.00 11.01 -12.89
N ILE A 165 8.88 11.11 -13.59
CA ILE A 165 8.57 12.21 -14.49
C ILE A 165 7.52 13.09 -13.84
N GLU A 166 7.88 14.35 -13.65
CA GLU A 166 7.02 15.42 -13.13
C GLU A 166 7.08 16.59 -14.12
N SER A 167 6.18 17.56 -14.05
CA SER A 167 6.35 18.82 -14.79
C SER A 167 6.36 20.01 -13.85
N ILE A 168 6.81 21.18 -14.34
CA ILE A 168 6.80 22.42 -13.54
C ILE A 168 5.38 22.69 -13.00
N ASP A 169 4.35 22.49 -13.82
CA ASP A 169 2.96 22.80 -13.47
C ASP A 169 2.14 21.59 -12.99
N ASN A 170 2.71 20.38 -13.07
CA ASN A 170 2.07 19.14 -12.63
C ASN A 170 3.11 18.25 -11.95
N TRP A 171 3.43 18.61 -10.71
CA TRP A 171 4.40 17.93 -9.85
C TRP A 171 3.73 17.22 -8.69
N ASP A 172 4.41 16.24 -8.13
CA ASP A 172 3.85 15.35 -7.11
C ASP A 172 3.43 16.14 -5.87
N VAL A 173 2.15 16.07 -5.53
CA VAL A 173 1.56 16.77 -4.38
C VAL A 173 2.26 16.43 -3.06
N LEU A 174 2.87 15.25 -2.93
CA LEU A 174 3.61 14.91 -1.70
C LEU A 174 4.80 15.83 -1.47
N ARG A 175 5.42 16.39 -2.51
CA ARG A 175 6.49 17.37 -2.35
C ARG A 175 6.03 18.61 -1.57
N ALA A 176 4.75 18.98 -1.63
CA ALA A 176 4.21 20.11 -0.89
C ALA A 176 3.97 19.81 0.61
N LEU A 177 3.96 18.54 1.02
CA LEU A 177 3.67 18.11 2.39
C LEU A 177 4.94 18.10 3.27
N THR A 178 5.43 19.28 3.61
CA THR A 178 6.78 19.45 4.21
C THR A 178 6.73 19.70 5.71
N GLY A 179 5.65 20.30 6.21
CA GLY A 179 5.56 20.80 7.59
C GLY A 179 6.54 21.96 7.89
N GLN A 180 7.17 22.52 6.86
CA GLN A 180 8.13 23.63 6.95
C GLN A 180 7.49 24.95 6.52
N PRO A 181 8.01 26.11 6.97
CA PRO A 181 7.58 27.42 6.48
C PRO A 181 7.64 27.51 4.95
N PRO A 182 6.63 28.08 4.27
CA PRO A 182 6.60 28.13 2.81
C PRO A 182 7.81 28.84 2.18
N ASP A 183 8.39 29.84 2.83
CA ASP A 183 9.55 30.60 2.35
C ASP A 183 10.88 29.83 2.44
N THR A 184 10.87 28.61 3.00
CA THR A 184 12.04 27.74 3.04
C THR A 184 12.57 27.46 1.64
N GLU A 185 13.88 27.64 1.44
CA GLU A 185 14.51 27.33 0.16
C GLU A 185 14.34 25.85 -0.21
N ARG A 186 13.94 25.61 -1.47
CA ARG A 186 13.64 24.29 -2.04
C ARG A 186 12.79 23.43 -1.11
N VAL A 187 11.78 24.04 -0.48
CA VAL A 187 10.90 23.38 0.50
C VAL A 187 10.31 22.07 -0.04
N TRP A 188 10.01 22.02 -1.35
CA TRP A 188 9.46 20.85 -2.05
C TRP A 188 10.38 19.61 -2.06
N ASP A 189 11.68 19.78 -1.82
CA ASP A 189 12.65 18.68 -1.70
C ASP A 189 12.86 18.24 -0.23
N LYS A 190 12.12 18.84 0.71
CA LYS A 190 12.21 18.54 2.15
C LYS A 190 11.00 17.79 2.69
N SER A 191 10.08 17.37 1.83
CA SER A 191 8.90 16.58 2.24
C SER A 191 9.33 15.20 2.75
N PRO A 192 9.06 14.86 4.02
CA PRO A 192 9.32 13.52 4.54
C PRO A 192 8.56 12.45 3.75
N TYR A 193 7.34 12.77 3.31
CA TYR A 193 6.48 11.85 2.58
C TYR A 193 7.05 11.54 1.19
N PHE A 194 7.43 12.57 0.45
CA PHE A 194 8.06 12.41 -0.86
C PHE A 194 9.38 11.64 -0.74
N ASN A 195 10.20 12.01 0.24
CA ASN A 195 11.49 11.40 0.48
C ASN A 195 11.37 9.91 0.86
N GLN A 196 10.27 9.54 1.52
CA GLN A 196 9.98 8.15 1.86
C GLN A 196 9.57 7.31 0.65
N THR A 197 8.72 7.85 -0.21
CA THR A 197 8.13 7.12 -1.34
C THR A 197 8.95 7.18 -2.62
N ASN A 198 10.02 8.00 -2.70
CA ASN A 198 10.75 8.22 -3.94
C ASN A 198 12.27 7.99 -3.87
N ARG A 199 12.79 7.37 -2.80
CA ARG A 199 14.19 6.90 -2.77
C ARG A 199 14.53 5.96 -3.93
N ASN A 200 15.81 5.86 -4.27
CA ASN A 200 16.33 5.02 -5.36
C ASN A 200 15.85 5.41 -6.79
N LYS A 201 15.20 6.57 -6.96
CA LYS A 201 14.67 7.05 -8.25
C LYS A 201 15.51 8.19 -8.84
N TYR A 202 15.36 8.38 -10.14
CA TYR A 202 15.89 9.49 -10.92
C TYR A 202 14.77 10.48 -11.20
N GLY A 203 14.91 11.74 -10.78
CA GLY A 203 13.92 12.80 -11.01
C GLY A 203 14.16 13.56 -12.32
N CYS A 204 13.16 13.62 -13.18
CA CYS A 204 13.18 14.33 -14.46
C CYS A 204 11.94 15.21 -14.60
N SER A 205 12.11 16.47 -15.00
CA SER A 205 10.99 17.34 -15.36
C SER A 205 10.69 17.24 -16.86
N LEU A 206 9.47 16.86 -17.23
CA LEU A 206 9.00 16.76 -18.60
C LEU A 206 7.49 17.01 -18.68
N ASP A 207 7.10 18.09 -19.36
CA ASP A 207 5.69 18.47 -19.54
C ASP A 207 5.03 17.72 -20.72
N LEU A 208 4.25 16.70 -20.38
CA LEU A 208 3.51 15.88 -21.35
C LEU A 208 2.31 16.61 -21.98
N SER A 209 1.90 17.77 -21.46
CA SER A 209 0.85 18.58 -22.09
C SER A 209 1.32 19.22 -23.40
N LYS A 210 2.64 19.36 -23.58
CA LYS A 210 3.28 19.93 -24.78
C LYS A 210 3.58 18.85 -25.82
N PRO A 211 3.39 19.12 -27.12
CA PRO A 211 3.68 18.16 -28.19
C PRO A 211 5.11 17.60 -28.15
N ARG A 212 6.11 18.48 -27.96
CA ARG A 212 7.51 18.07 -27.86
C ARG A 212 7.78 17.22 -26.61
N GLY A 213 7.13 17.50 -25.48
CA GLY A 213 7.25 16.67 -24.29
C GLY A 213 6.73 15.24 -24.49
N ARG A 214 5.61 15.09 -25.21
CA ARG A 214 5.09 13.76 -25.59
C ARG A 214 6.01 13.01 -26.53
N GLU A 215 6.59 13.71 -27.52
CA GLU A 215 7.55 13.12 -28.45
C GLU A 215 8.76 12.55 -27.71
N LEU A 216 9.36 13.34 -26.81
CA LEU A 216 10.48 12.90 -25.98
C LEU A 216 10.10 11.74 -25.06
N PHE A 217 8.90 11.75 -24.48
CA PHE A 217 8.41 10.64 -23.68
C PHE A 217 8.27 9.35 -24.50
N LEU A 218 7.78 9.42 -25.74
CA LEU A 218 7.71 8.26 -26.64
C LEU A 218 9.11 7.72 -26.97
N CYS A 219 10.11 8.59 -27.15
CA CYS A 219 11.50 8.17 -27.31
C CYS A 219 12.03 7.45 -26.05
N LEU A 220 11.70 7.94 -24.85
CA LEU A 220 12.04 7.25 -23.59
C LEU A 220 11.33 5.89 -23.47
N ALA A 221 10.04 5.83 -23.81
CA ALA A 221 9.24 4.61 -23.75
C ALA A 221 9.75 3.52 -24.71
N ALA A 222 10.26 3.93 -25.88
CA ALA A 222 10.86 3.03 -26.87
C ALA A 222 12.08 2.25 -26.30
N GLN A 223 12.76 2.79 -25.29
CA GLN A 223 13.92 2.20 -24.63
C GLN A 223 13.69 1.87 -23.15
N SER A 224 12.43 1.77 -22.73
CA SER A 224 12.03 1.41 -21.37
C SER A 224 11.28 0.09 -21.33
N ASP A 225 11.15 -0.52 -20.15
CA ASP A 225 10.47 -1.80 -19.97
C ASP A 225 9.05 -1.63 -19.45
N VAL A 226 8.83 -0.60 -18.62
CA VAL A 226 7.59 -0.37 -17.91
C VAL A 226 7.23 1.12 -17.97
N VAL A 227 5.95 1.41 -18.22
CA VAL A 227 5.32 2.71 -17.92
C VAL A 227 4.26 2.47 -16.85
N ILE A 228 4.26 3.27 -15.80
CA ILE A 228 3.25 3.20 -14.75
C ILE A 228 2.69 4.59 -14.44
N GLU A 229 1.36 4.64 -14.28
CA GLU A 229 0.62 5.86 -13.99
C GLU A 229 -0.58 5.57 -13.07
N ASN A 230 -0.98 6.56 -12.28
CA ASN A 230 -2.15 6.51 -11.40
C ASN A 230 -3.06 7.73 -11.59
N PHE A 231 -3.17 8.20 -12.83
CA PHE A 231 -4.06 9.29 -13.19
C PHE A 231 -5.52 8.83 -13.26
N ARG A 232 -6.40 9.79 -13.54
CA ARG A 232 -7.79 9.49 -13.92
C ARG A 232 -7.83 8.73 -15.24
N ALA A 233 -8.88 7.95 -15.43
CA ALA A 233 -9.01 6.99 -16.52
C ALA A 233 -8.78 7.58 -17.93
N GLU A 234 -9.09 8.86 -18.11
CA GLU A 234 -9.03 9.60 -19.38
C GLU A 234 -7.69 10.28 -19.67
N VAL A 235 -6.82 10.46 -18.67
CA VAL A 235 -5.66 11.37 -18.80
C VAL A 235 -4.66 10.87 -19.85
N MET A 236 -4.26 9.61 -19.79
CA MET A 236 -3.30 9.06 -20.76
C MET A 236 -3.87 9.05 -22.19
N ASP A 237 -5.17 8.80 -22.33
CA ASP A 237 -5.84 8.83 -23.64
C ASP A 237 -5.88 10.26 -24.19
N ASN A 238 -6.20 11.26 -23.36
CA ASN A 238 -6.18 12.68 -23.72
C ASN A 238 -4.77 13.18 -24.09
N LEU A 239 -3.75 12.61 -23.45
CA LEU A 239 -2.35 12.86 -23.80
C LEU A 239 -1.91 12.12 -25.07
N ASN A 240 -2.73 11.24 -25.66
CA ASN A 240 -2.35 10.32 -26.74
C ASN A 240 -1.14 9.43 -26.36
N LEU A 241 -1.08 9.02 -25.09
CA LEU A 241 -0.05 8.14 -24.52
C LEU A 241 -0.67 6.86 -23.95
N GLY A 242 -1.87 6.48 -24.41
CA GLY A 242 -2.50 5.21 -24.05
C GLY A 242 -1.71 3.99 -24.54
N TYR A 243 -2.11 2.80 -24.09
CA TYR A 243 -1.36 1.56 -24.31
C TYR A 243 -1.11 1.26 -25.79
N ASP A 244 -2.08 1.49 -26.68
CA ASP A 244 -1.92 1.23 -28.11
C ASP A 244 -0.79 2.08 -28.73
N MET A 245 -0.66 3.34 -28.32
CA MET A 245 0.41 4.23 -28.77
C MET A 245 1.76 3.77 -28.23
N LEU A 246 1.83 3.39 -26.96
CA LEU A 246 3.07 2.93 -26.32
C LEU A 246 3.53 1.56 -26.85
N CYS A 247 2.60 0.64 -27.09
CA CYS A 247 2.88 -0.65 -27.73
C CYS A 247 3.35 -0.46 -29.17
N GLY A 248 2.90 0.60 -29.86
CA GLY A 248 3.35 0.95 -31.20
C GLY A 248 4.83 1.34 -31.29
N VAL A 249 5.38 1.95 -30.22
CA VAL A 249 6.83 2.27 -30.15
C VAL A 249 7.66 1.14 -29.55
N ASN A 250 7.06 0.30 -28.71
CA ASN A 250 7.74 -0.84 -28.07
C ASN A 250 6.74 -1.94 -27.68
N ASP A 251 6.71 -3.04 -28.44
CA ASP A 251 5.82 -4.18 -28.22
C ASP A 251 6.19 -5.06 -27.00
N ARG A 252 7.35 -4.79 -26.39
CA ARG A 252 7.84 -5.40 -25.16
C ARG A 252 7.46 -4.60 -23.91
N LEU A 253 6.88 -3.41 -24.07
CA LEU A 253 6.56 -2.52 -22.97
C LEU A 253 5.38 -3.05 -22.14
N ILE A 254 5.53 -2.99 -20.82
CA ILE A 254 4.43 -3.21 -19.89
C ILE A 254 3.87 -1.84 -19.49
N MET A 255 2.56 -1.65 -19.62
CA MET A 255 1.90 -0.45 -19.10
C MET A 255 1.01 -0.84 -17.94
N LEU A 256 1.15 -0.17 -16.80
CA LEU A 256 0.25 -0.33 -15.66
C LEU A 256 -0.48 0.98 -15.38
N SER A 257 -1.81 0.92 -15.38
CA SER A 257 -2.72 2.02 -15.02
C SER A 257 -3.40 1.74 -13.69
N MET A 258 -3.42 2.72 -12.77
CA MET A 258 -4.04 2.58 -11.44
C MET A 258 -5.23 3.53 -11.18
N PRO A 259 -6.30 3.51 -11.99
CA PRO A 259 -7.48 4.35 -11.75
C PRO A 259 -8.19 3.95 -10.45
N GLY A 260 -8.91 4.87 -9.82
CA GLY A 260 -9.66 4.60 -8.58
C GLY A 260 -10.70 3.48 -8.70
N HIS A 261 -11.54 3.56 -9.72
CA HIS A 261 -12.69 2.68 -9.95
C HIS A 261 -12.53 1.73 -11.15
N GLY A 262 -11.38 1.75 -11.84
CA GLY A 262 -11.21 1.09 -13.14
C GLY A 262 -11.47 2.03 -14.33
N LYS A 263 -11.17 1.57 -15.56
CA LYS A 263 -11.42 2.35 -16.79
C LYS A 263 -12.78 2.02 -17.44
N SER A 264 -13.64 1.27 -16.77
CA SER A 264 -14.96 0.90 -17.27
C SER A 264 -16.01 0.97 -16.17
N GLY A 265 -17.28 0.81 -16.53
CA GLY A 265 -18.40 0.85 -15.59
C GLY A 265 -18.93 2.26 -15.29
N PRO A 266 -19.99 2.36 -14.47
CA PRO A 266 -20.71 3.62 -14.23
C PRO A 266 -19.92 4.65 -13.42
N GLU A 267 -18.91 4.21 -12.66
CA GLU A 267 -18.10 5.06 -11.78
C GLU A 267 -16.73 5.42 -12.39
N ARG A 268 -16.49 5.08 -13.67
CA ARG A 268 -15.20 5.30 -14.36
C ARG A 268 -14.66 6.71 -14.18
N ASP A 269 -15.53 7.72 -14.28
CA ASP A 269 -15.15 9.13 -14.28
C ASP A 269 -15.10 9.75 -12.87
N PHE A 270 -15.28 8.93 -11.81
CA PHE A 270 -15.28 9.42 -10.43
C PHE A 270 -13.87 9.64 -9.90
N VAL A 271 -13.68 10.78 -9.25
CA VAL A 271 -12.41 11.15 -8.62
C VAL A 271 -12.24 10.43 -7.29
N THR A 272 -11.07 9.82 -7.11
CA THR A 272 -10.71 9.13 -5.88
C THR A 272 -9.42 9.65 -5.29
N TYR A 273 -9.39 9.69 -3.97
CA TYR A 273 -8.17 9.82 -3.17
C TYR A 273 -8.18 8.71 -2.12
N GLY A 274 -7.03 8.42 -1.52
CA GLY A 274 -6.92 7.39 -0.49
C GLY A 274 -7.91 7.57 0.68
N THR A 275 -8.39 8.80 0.94
CA THR A 275 -9.41 9.10 1.96
C THR A 275 -10.83 8.67 1.60
N ASN A 276 -11.10 8.27 0.35
CA ASN A 276 -12.44 7.90 -0.12
C ASN A 276 -12.48 6.44 -0.61
N VAL A 277 -11.35 5.91 -1.10
CA VAL A 277 -11.26 4.52 -1.60
C VAL A 277 -11.57 3.52 -0.48
N GLU A 278 -11.10 3.79 0.75
CA GLU A 278 -11.33 2.96 1.92
C GLU A 278 -12.82 2.83 2.31
N GLN A 279 -13.56 3.93 2.20
CA GLN A 279 -14.99 4.00 2.50
C GLN A 279 -15.78 3.25 1.43
N LEU A 280 -15.39 3.40 0.17
CA LEU A 280 -16.03 2.71 -0.95
C LEU A 280 -15.72 1.22 -0.99
N ALA A 281 -14.60 0.80 -0.41
CA ALA A 281 -14.20 -0.59 -0.28
C ALA A 281 -14.82 -1.31 0.93
N GLY A 282 -15.58 -0.61 1.78
CA GLY A 282 -16.25 -1.18 2.94
C GLY A 282 -15.38 -1.31 4.21
N LEU A 283 -14.08 -1.03 4.13
CA LEU A 283 -13.16 -1.18 5.27
C LEU A 283 -13.55 -0.27 6.45
N CYS A 284 -13.98 0.96 6.17
CA CYS A 284 -14.45 1.86 7.23
C CYS A 284 -15.74 1.36 7.89
N HIS A 285 -16.59 0.62 7.18
CA HIS A 285 -17.81 0.07 7.78
C HIS A 285 -17.48 -0.95 8.87
N LEU A 286 -16.41 -1.72 8.68
CA LEU A 286 -15.91 -2.74 9.60
C LEU A 286 -15.05 -2.16 10.73
N THR A 287 -14.52 -0.94 10.54
CA THR A 287 -13.58 -0.31 11.47
C THR A 287 -14.30 0.63 12.44
N GLY A 288 -14.05 0.46 13.73
CA GLY A 288 -14.60 1.31 14.80
C GLY A 288 -15.18 0.49 15.95
N TYR A 289 -15.68 1.19 16.98
CA TYR A 289 -16.32 0.56 18.13
C TYR A 289 -17.76 0.14 17.84
N GLU A 290 -18.22 -0.88 18.56
CA GLU A 290 -19.61 -1.35 18.48
C GLU A 290 -20.58 -0.21 18.80
N GLY A 291 -21.67 -0.10 18.02
CA GLY A 291 -22.65 1.00 18.12
C GLY A 291 -22.13 2.39 17.70
N GLY A 292 -20.82 2.57 17.49
CA GLY A 292 -20.19 3.82 17.08
C GLY A 292 -20.24 4.08 15.58
N PRO A 293 -19.81 5.28 15.12
CA PRO A 293 -19.71 5.60 13.71
C PRO A 293 -18.58 4.80 13.01
N PRO A 294 -18.63 4.66 11.66
CA PRO A 294 -17.52 4.13 10.87
C PRO A 294 -16.24 4.96 11.06
N HIS A 295 -15.10 4.30 11.23
CA HIS A 295 -13.79 4.95 11.37
C HIS A 295 -12.87 4.64 10.19
N LYS A 296 -11.99 5.58 9.86
CA LYS A 296 -10.85 5.33 8.97
C LYS A 296 -9.73 4.66 9.77
N THR A 297 -8.96 3.77 9.14
CA THR A 297 -7.81 3.04 9.71
C THR A 297 -6.60 3.92 10.14
N GLY A 298 -6.77 5.24 10.24
CA GLY A 298 -5.73 6.19 10.65
C GLY A 298 -4.78 6.65 9.53
N ILE A 299 -4.56 5.82 8.51
CA ILE A 299 -3.81 6.16 7.28
C ILE A 299 -4.64 5.86 6.03
N SER A 300 -4.23 6.35 4.86
CA SER A 300 -4.84 5.94 3.58
C SER A 300 -4.40 4.52 3.20
N TYR A 301 -4.83 3.51 3.95
CA TYR A 301 -4.33 2.14 3.91
C TYR A 301 -4.41 1.48 2.52
N GLY A 302 -5.39 1.88 1.71
CA GLY A 302 -5.54 1.39 0.33
C GLY A 302 -4.36 1.71 -0.59
N ASP A 303 -3.71 2.86 -0.40
CA ASP A 303 -2.64 3.32 -1.29
C ASP A 303 -1.41 2.37 -1.26
N PRO A 304 -0.80 2.05 -0.11
CA PRO A 304 0.34 1.14 -0.07
C PRO A 304 -0.02 -0.29 -0.50
N ILE A 305 -1.24 -0.76 -0.25
CA ILE A 305 -1.69 -2.10 -0.69
C ILE A 305 -1.80 -2.15 -2.22
N ALA A 306 -2.36 -1.11 -2.84
CA ALA A 306 -2.38 -0.98 -4.30
C ALA A 306 -0.97 -0.90 -4.86
N GLY A 307 -0.05 -0.21 -4.17
CA GLY A 307 1.36 -0.13 -4.57
C GLY A 307 2.09 -1.48 -4.54
N ILE A 308 1.91 -2.28 -3.48
CA ILE A 308 2.47 -3.65 -3.38
C ILE A 308 1.91 -4.52 -4.51
N SER A 309 0.60 -4.45 -4.74
CA SER A 309 -0.09 -5.22 -5.77
C SER A 309 0.40 -4.82 -7.17
N ALA A 310 0.63 -3.53 -7.43
CA ALA A 310 1.17 -3.02 -8.68
C ALA A 310 2.61 -3.51 -8.93
N ALA A 311 3.48 -3.45 -7.92
CA ALA A 311 4.84 -3.97 -8.02
C ALA A 311 4.85 -5.49 -8.32
N GLY A 312 3.98 -6.25 -7.66
CA GLY A 312 3.79 -7.68 -7.93
C GLY A 312 3.27 -7.96 -9.34
N ALA A 313 2.27 -7.20 -9.81
CA ALA A 313 1.72 -7.33 -11.16
C ALA A 313 2.78 -7.02 -12.24
N ILE A 314 3.61 -6.00 -12.04
CA ILE A 314 4.73 -5.67 -12.92
C ILE A 314 5.76 -6.80 -12.92
N ALA A 315 6.14 -7.34 -11.75
CA ALA A 315 7.07 -8.46 -11.66
C ALA A 315 6.54 -9.71 -12.40
N LEU A 316 5.24 -10.01 -12.26
CA LEU A 316 4.58 -11.10 -12.99
C LEU A 316 4.54 -10.85 -14.50
N ALA A 317 4.30 -9.62 -14.93
CA ALA A 317 4.32 -9.26 -16.34
C ALA A 317 5.72 -9.33 -16.95
N LEU A 318 6.76 -8.90 -16.22
CA LEU A 318 8.15 -9.08 -16.61
C LEU A 318 8.50 -10.57 -16.73
N TRP A 319 8.01 -11.40 -15.80
CA TRP A 319 8.17 -12.85 -15.85
C TRP A 319 7.48 -13.47 -17.08
N ALA A 320 6.23 -13.08 -17.37
CA ALA A 320 5.51 -13.53 -18.55
C ALA A 320 6.22 -13.12 -19.84
N ARG A 321 6.70 -11.88 -19.92
CA ARG A 321 7.46 -11.33 -21.06
C ARG A 321 8.72 -12.12 -21.37
N ARG A 322 9.37 -12.76 -20.39
CA ARG A 322 10.52 -13.65 -20.65
C ARG A 322 10.17 -14.85 -21.53
N ARG A 323 8.91 -15.31 -21.49
CA ARG A 323 8.42 -16.46 -22.26
C ARG A 323 7.81 -16.02 -23.59
N THR A 324 7.07 -14.92 -23.58
CA THR A 324 6.30 -14.45 -24.75
C THR A 324 7.11 -13.51 -25.64
N GLY A 325 8.14 -12.88 -25.11
CA GLY A 325 8.85 -11.78 -25.76
C GLY A 325 8.05 -10.47 -25.81
N ARG A 326 6.81 -10.43 -25.32
CA ARG A 326 5.87 -9.31 -25.47
C ARG A 326 5.46 -8.73 -24.13
N GLY A 327 5.24 -7.42 -24.11
CA GLY A 327 4.65 -6.71 -22.99
C GLY A 327 3.13 -6.91 -22.90
N GLN A 328 2.50 -6.24 -21.94
CA GLN A 328 1.06 -6.27 -21.77
C GLN A 328 0.56 -5.02 -21.03
N TYR A 329 -0.73 -4.75 -21.18
CA TYR A 329 -1.44 -3.76 -20.39
C TYR A 329 -1.97 -4.38 -19.10
N ILE A 330 -1.83 -3.66 -17.99
CA ILE A 330 -2.32 -4.02 -16.67
C ILE A 330 -3.21 -2.87 -16.19
N GLU A 331 -4.46 -3.19 -15.88
CA GLU A 331 -5.34 -2.29 -15.17
C GLU A 331 -5.46 -2.75 -13.72
N LEU A 332 -5.21 -1.84 -12.78
CA LEU A 332 -5.35 -2.08 -11.35
C LEU A 332 -6.29 -1.04 -10.77
N ALA A 333 -7.58 -1.38 -10.68
CA ALA A 333 -8.56 -0.55 -10.00
C ALA A 333 -8.27 -0.56 -8.49
N GLN A 334 -7.95 0.59 -7.90
CA GLN A 334 -7.55 0.68 -6.49
C GLN A 334 -8.66 0.20 -5.54
N ARG A 335 -9.93 0.47 -5.87
CA ARG A 335 -11.09 0.00 -5.11
C ARG A 335 -11.19 -1.52 -5.07
N GLU A 336 -11.07 -2.18 -6.22
CA GLU A 336 -11.15 -3.65 -6.32
C GLU A 336 -10.01 -4.31 -5.52
N ASN A 337 -8.82 -3.72 -5.61
CA ASN A 337 -7.67 -4.18 -4.87
C ASN A 337 -7.90 -4.11 -3.35
N LEU A 338 -8.47 -3.02 -2.84
CA LEU A 338 -8.74 -2.88 -1.41
C LEU A 338 -9.88 -3.79 -0.91
N ILE A 339 -10.93 -4.02 -1.72
CA ILE A 339 -12.03 -4.95 -1.37
C ILE A 339 -11.51 -6.36 -1.11
N SER A 340 -10.44 -6.78 -1.79
CA SER A 340 -9.84 -8.10 -1.59
C SER A 340 -9.35 -8.34 -0.15
N LEU A 341 -9.11 -7.28 0.63
CA LEU A 341 -8.69 -7.38 2.04
C LEU A 341 -9.83 -7.72 3.01
N ILE A 342 -11.09 -7.65 2.56
CA ILE A 342 -12.28 -7.99 3.36
C ILE A 342 -13.09 -9.11 2.71
N GLY A 343 -12.42 -9.93 1.88
CA GLY A 343 -13.07 -10.94 1.05
C GLY A 343 -13.89 -11.96 1.84
N GLU A 344 -13.45 -12.32 3.04
CA GLU A 344 -14.16 -13.21 3.95
C GLU A 344 -15.51 -12.66 4.38
N VAL A 345 -15.62 -11.34 4.57
CA VAL A 345 -16.88 -10.67 4.89
C VAL A 345 -17.82 -10.68 3.68
N VAL A 346 -17.29 -10.40 2.49
CA VAL A 346 -18.07 -10.43 1.24
C VAL A 346 -18.61 -11.84 0.98
N VAL A 347 -17.78 -12.86 1.15
CA VAL A 347 -18.18 -14.27 1.03
C VAL A 347 -19.21 -14.63 2.09
N ALA A 348 -18.99 -14.27 3.36
CA ALA A 348 -19.95 -14.54 4.43
C ALA A 348 -21.33 -13.93 4.12
N PHE A 349 -21.38 -12.65 3.73
CA PHE A 349 -22.62 -12.00 3.32
C PHE A 349 -23.27 -12.69 2.11
N SER A 350 -22.49 -13.11 1.11
CA SER A 350 -23.03 -13.83 -0.06
C SER A 350 -23.67 -15.18 0.31
N LEU A 351 -23.18 -15.84 1.35
CA LEU A 351 -23.64 -17.17 1.78
C LEU A 351 -24.85 -17.09 2.71
N ASN A 352 -24.89 -16.11 3.60
CA ASN A 352 -25.83 -16.09 4.72
C ASN A 352 -26.62 -14.78 4.87
N HIS A 353 -26.33 -13.76 4.05
CA HIS A 353 -26.96 -12.43 4.07
C HIS A 353 -26.89 -11.73 5.44
N ARG A 354 -25.85 -12.00 6.22
CA ARG A 354 -25.59 -11.33 7.50
C ARG A 354 -24.57 -10.23 7.31
N GLU A 355 -25.02 -9.02 7.63
CA GLU A 355 -24.14 -7.87 7.73
C GLU A 355 -23.25 -8.01 8.97
N PRO A 356 -21.92 -7.86 8.85
CA PRO A 356 -21.04 -7.80 10.01
C PRO A 356 -21.26 -6.50 10.80
N SER A 357 -21.09 -6.55 12.11
CA SER A 357 -21.02 -5.36 12.95
C SER A 357 -19.58 -4.95 13.22
N ARG A 358 -19.38 -3.68 13.58
CA ARG A 358 -18.13 -3.18 14.19
C ARG A 358 -17.97 -3.78 15.57
N ARG A 359 -16.74 -4.17 15.93
CA ARG A 359 -16.44 -4.91 17.17
C ARG A 359 -15.27 -4.33 17.96
N GLY A 360 -14.78 -3.14 17.58
CA GLY A 360 -13.60 -2.54 18.18
C GLY A 360 -12.38 -3.46 18.02
N ASN A 361 -11.63 -3.65 19.10
CA ASN A 361 -10.44 -4.52 19.13
C ASN A 361 -10.77 -6.01 19.41
N ARG A 362 -12.05 -6.38 19.53
CA ARG A 362 -12.47 -7.77 19.83
C ARG A 362 -12.40 -8.68 18.62
N HIS A 363 -12.11 -9.96 18.84
CA HIS A 363 -12.10 -11.00 17.79
C HIS A 363 -13.39 -11.83 17.75
N SER A 364 -13.78 -12.35 16.58
CA SER A 364 -15.08 -12.99 16.33
C SER A 364 -15.23 -14.36 17.01
N SER A 365 -14.10 -14.98 17.35
CA SER A 365 -14.04 -16.32 17.94
C SER A 365 -13.03 -16.46 19.09
N MET A 366 -12.33 -15.40 19.48
CA MET A 366 -11.30 -15.45 20.53
C MET A 366 -11.65 -14.47 21.66
N ALA A 367 -11.55 -14.94 22.90
CA ALA A 367 -11.82 -14.15 24.10
C ALA A 367 -10.96 -14.67 25.29
N PRO A 368 -10.18 -13.80 25.97
CA PRO A 368 -10.01 -12.38 25.65
C PRO A 368 -9.17 -12.18 24.38
N HIS A 369 -9.52 -11.14 23.62
CA HIS A 369 -8.75 -10.65 22.48
C HIS A 369 -9.03 -9.16 22.36
N GLY A 370 -8.04 -8.31 22.57
CA GLY A 370 -8.27 -6.87 22.61
C GLY A 370 -7.06 -6.03 22.99
N CYS A 371 -7.31 -4.73 23.15
CA CYS A 371 -6.35 -3.76 23.64
C CYS A 371 -6.79 -3.26 25.03
N TYR A 372 -5.88 -3.27 26.00
CA TYR A 372 -6.15 -2.95 27.40
C TYR A 372 -5.22 -1.83 27.87
N LEU A 373 -5.77 -0.87 28.60
CA LEU A 373 -5.02 0.27 29.12
C LEU A 373 -4.06 -0.20 30.22
N CYS A 374 -2.82 0.28 30.15
CA CYS A 374 -1.75 0.06 31.11
C CYS A 374 -1.53 1.33 31.94
N SER A 375 -0.67 1.24 32.95
CA SER A 375 -0.27 2.41 33.73
C SER A 375 0.50 3.39 32.83
N GLY A 376 0.07 4.65 32.80
CA GLY A 376 0.67 5.70 31.97
C GLY A 376 -0.40 6.55 31.27
N GLU A 377 0.02 7.49 30.43
CA GLU A 377 -0.88 8.26 29.56
C GLU A 377 -0.97 7.59 28.20
N ASP A 378 -2.15 7.09 27.83
CA ASP A 378 -2.40 6.45 26.53
C ASP A 378 -1.48 5.25 26.23
N GLU A 379 -1.14 4.49 27.28
CA GLU A 379 -0.30 3.29 27.19
C GLU A 379 -1.14 2.03 27.11
N TRP A 380 -0.92 1.20 26.09
CA TRP A 380 -1.79 0.04 25.82
C TRP A 380 -0.99 -1.24 25.57
N ILE A 381 -1.60 -2.36 25.92
CA ILE A 381 -1.15 -3.71 25.55
C ILE A 381 -2.23 -4.41 24.74
N THR A 382 -1.80 -5.19 23.75
CA THR A 382 -2.66 -6.14 23.02
C THR A 382 -2.53 -7.53 23.64
N ILE A 383 -3.63 -8.26 23.78
CA ILE A 383 -3.65 -9.64 24.28
C ILE A 383 -4.51 -10.47 23.35
N ALA A 384 -4.05 -11.68 22.99
CA ALA A 384 -4.80 -12.66 22.22
C ALA A 384 -4.78 -14.03 22.91
N CYS A 385 -5.97 -14.54 23.24
CA CYS A 385 -6.19 -15.89 23.77
C CYS A 385 -7.13 -16.68 22.85
N GLU A 386 -6.59 -17.69 22.19
CA GLU A 386 -7.26 -18.53 21.21
C GLU A 386 -8.04 -19.68 21.87
N ASN A 387 -7.48 -20.29 22.92
CA ASN A 387 -7.99 -21.54 23.47
C ASN A 387 -7.96 -21.59 25.01
N ASP A 388 -8.58 -22.64 25.58
CA ASP A 388 -8.74 -22.78 27.03
C ASP A 388 -7.41 -22.97 27.78
N ALA A 389 -6.39 -23.54 27.14
CA ALA A 389 -5.07 -23.68 27.73
C ALA A 389 -4.37 -22.32 27.88
N GLN A 390 -4.45 -21.49 26.83
CA GLN A 390 -3.99 -20.09 26.91
C GLN A 390 -4.80 -19.31 27.93
N PHE A 391 -6.12 -19.50 28.00
CA PHE A 391 -6.93 -18.85 29.03
C PHE A 391 -6.51 -19.24 30.44
N ALA A 392 -6.24 -20.52 30.71
CA ALA A 392 -5.74 -20.97 32.01
C ALA A 392 -4.37 -20.39 32.37
N ALA A 393 -3.47 -20.24 31.38
CA ALA A 393 -2.19 -19.56 31.56
C ALA A 393 -2.39 -18.07 31.89
N LEU A 394 -3.31 -17.40 31.19
CA LEU A 394 -3.69 -16.01 31.49
C LEU A 394 -4.24 -15.89 32.91
N CYS A 395 -5.20 -16.71 33.31
CA CYS A 395 -5.74 -16.71 34.68
C CYS A 395 -4.66 -16.88 35.73
N SER A 396 -3.63 -17.69 35.46
CA SER A 396 -2.50 -17.87 36.36
C SER A 396 -1.62 -16.61 36.44
N ALA A 397 -1.34 -15.96 35.30
CA ALA A 397 -0.59 -14.69 35.24
C ALA A 397 -1.36 -13.50 35.88
N LEU A 398 -2.70 -13.56 35.88
CA LEU A 398 -3.58 -12.63 36.57
C LEU A 398 -3.62 -12.84 38.10
N ASP A 399 -2.90 -13.84 38.63
CA ASP A 399 -3.01 -14.33 40.02
C ASP A 399 -4.43 -14.78 40.41
N GLN A 400 -5.22 -15.21 39.41
CA GLN A 400 -6.60 -15.66 39.57
C GLN A 400 -6.86 -17.00 38.87
N PRO A 401 -6.13 -18.08 39.21
CA PRO A 401 -6.24 -19.36 38.52
C PRO A 401 -7.64 -19.99 38.59
N GLY A 402 -8.46 -19.59 39.57
CA GLY A 402 -9.85 -20.03 39.70
C GLY A 402 -10.75 -19.61 38.53
N LEU A 403 -10.45 -18.51 37.83
CA LEU A 403 -11.23 -18.01 36.70
C LEU A 403 -11.32 -19.04 35.56
N ALA A 404 -10.28 -19.85 35.36
CA ALA A 404 -10.26 -20.90 34.34
C ALA A 404 -11.33 -21.99 34.56
N ARG A 405 -11.86 -22.11 35.79
CA ARG A 405 -12.90 -23.07 36.17
C ARG A 405 -14.24 -22.41 36.48
N ASP A 406 -14.30 -21.08 36.42
CA ASP A 406 -15.56 -20.35 36.58
C ASP A 406 -16.48 -20.68 35.40
N ILE A 407 -17.73 -21.03 35.68
CA ILE A 407 -18.72 -21.38 34.64
C ILE A 407 -18.93 -20.27 33.62
N ARG A 408 -18.64 -19.01 33.98
CA ARG A 408 -18.71 -17.86 33.07
C ARG A 408 -17.60 -17.86 32.04
N PHE A 409 -16.46 -18.49 32.32
CA PHE A 409 -15.24 -18.41 31.50
C PHE A 409 -14.61 -19.77 31.14
N ALA A 410 -15.24 -20.88 31.54
CA ALA A 410 -14.70 -22.24 31.44
C ALA A 410 -14.35 -22.67 30.01
N ASP A 411 -15.04 -22.13 29.01
CA ASP A 411 -14.81 -22.40 27.58
C ASP A 411 -14.94 -21.10 26.76
N VAL A 412 -14.47 -21.14 25.51
CA VAL A 412 -14.46 -19.95 24.63
C VAL A 412 -15.85 -19.35 24.38
N VAL A 413 -16.90 -20.17 24.30
CA VAL A 413 -18.27 -19.69 24.09
C VAL A 413 -18.78 -18.97 25.32
N SER A 414 -18.51 -19.54 26.50
CA SER A 414 -18.83 -18.93 27.79
C SER A 414 -18.08 -17.60 27.96
N ARG A 415 -16.78 -17.56 27.63
CA ARG A 415 -15.99 -16.30 27.64
C ARG A 415 -16.55 -15.25 26.70
N TYR A 416 -16.92 -15.63 25.48
CA TYR A 416 -17.51 -14.71 24.51
C TYR A 416 -18.84 -14.10 25.03
N ARG A 417 -19.68 -14.91 25.68
CA ARG A 417 -20.96 -14.43 26.26
C ARG A 417 -20.77 -13.49 27.44
N ASN A 418 -19.69 -13.64 28.19
CA ASN A 418 -19.37 -12.84 29.38
C ASN A 418 -18.16 -11.93 29.13
N GLN A 419 -17.93 -11.52 27.87
CA GLN A 419 -16.69 -10.86 27.47
C GLN A 419 -16.52 -9.47 28.10
N ASP A 420 -17.61 -8.73 28.32
CA ASP A 420 -17.55 -7.43 29.01
C ASP A 420 -16.94 -7.57 30.40
N GLU A 421 -17.43 -8.53 31.19
CA GLU A 421 -16.89 -8.81 32.54
C GLU A 421 -15.45 -9.33 32.47
N LEU A 422 -15.14 -10.19 31.50
CA LEU A 422 -13.78 -10.69 31.31
C LEU A 422 -12.80 -9.55 30.96
N ASP A 423 -13.22 -8.62 30.11
CA ASP A 423 -12.41 -7.46 29.72
C ASP A 423 -12.18 -6.53 30.92
N GLU A 424 -13.16 -6.36 31.82
CA GLU A 424 -12.97 -5.62 33.08
C GLU A 424 -11.92 -6.26 33.99
N ILE A 425 -11.94 -7.59 34.13
CA ILE A 425 -10.95 -8.33 34.93
C ILE A 425 -9.54 -8.14 34.37
N VAL A 426 -9.39 -8.29 33.05
CA VAL A 426 -8.08 -8.11 32.38
C VAL A 426 -7.62 -6.66 32.48
N ALA A 427 -8.51 -5.69 32.23
CA ALA A 427 -8.20 -4.26 32.33
C ALA A 427 -7.78 -3.84 33.74
N ALA A 428 -8.42 -4.40 34.78
CA ALA A 428 -8.04 -4.13 36.17
C ALA A 428 -6.62 -4.60 36.49
N TRP A 429 -6.19 -5.72 35.92
CA TRP A 429 -4.82 -6.22 36.08
C TRP A 429 -3.80 -5.40 35.28
N THR A 430 -4.11 -5.00 34.04
CA THR A 430 -3.18 -4.20 33.21
C THR A 430 -3.02 -2.77 33.72
N ALA A 431 -4.07 -2.17 34.30
CA ALA A 431 -4.05 -0.77 34.76
C ALA A 431 -2.95 -0.45 35.80
N GLY A 432 -2.50 -1.45 36.56
CA GLY A 432 -1.44 -1.31 37.56
C GLY A 432 -0.02 -1.58 37.03
N ARG A 433 0.17 -1.78 35.73
CA ARG A 433 1.43 -2.25 35.12
C ARG A 433 1.80 -1.43 33.91
N THR A 434 3.09 -1.26 33.64
CA THR A 434 3.55 -0.75 32.35
C THR A 434 3.21 -1.75 31.25
N LYS A 435 3.10 -1.29 30.00
CA LYS A 435 2.80 -2.18 28.87
C LYS A 435 3.94 -3.19 28.63
N GLU A 436 5.18 -2.81 28.96
CA GLU A 436 6.36 -3.68 28.89
C GLU A 436 6.32 -4.78 29.95
N ASP A 437 6.09 -4.43 31.22
CA ASP A 437 6.03 -5.42 32.31
C ASP A 437 4.86 -6.39 32.11
N ALA A 438 3.71 -5.87 31.66
CA ALA A 438 2.56 -6.70 31.32
C ALA A 438 2.87 -7.64 30.14
N ALA A 439 3.52 -7.16 29.09
CA ALA A 439 3.89 -7.97 27.94
C ALA A 439 4.90 -9.06 28.32
N GLU A 440 5.96 -8.71 29.04
CA GLU A 440 6.99 -9.66 29.50
C GLU A 440 6.38 -10.76 30.39
N SER A 441 5.51 -10.38 31.33
CA SER A 441 4.82 -11.33 32.21
C SER A 441 3.95 -12.31 31.45
N LEU A 442 3.16 -11.83 30.47
CA LEU A 442 2.25 -12.67 29.70
C LEU A 442 3.01 -13.54 28.68
N GLN A 443 4.03 -13.00 28.01
CA GLN A 443 4.89 -13.76 27.09
C GLN A 443 5.65 -14.87 27.82
N SER A 444 6.14 -14.61 29.03
CA SER A 444 6.78 -15.63 29.88
C SER A 444 5.83 -16.76 30.26
N ALA A 445 4.52 -16.52 30.27
CA ALA A 445 3.47 -17.52 30.45
C ALA A 445 3.04 -18.21 29.13
N GLY A 446 3.69 -17.91 28.01
CA GLY A 446 3.39 -18.48 26.68
C GLY A 446 2.21 -17.83 25.97
N LEU A 447 1.81 -16.62 26.36
CA LEU A 447 0.69 -15.88 25.78
C LEU A 447 1.15 -14.90 24.70
N SER A 448 0.30 -14.68 23.70
CA SER A 448 0.50 -13.61 22.73
C SER A 448 0.05 -12.28 23.34
N ALA A 449 1.01 -11.49 23.81
CA ALA A 449 0.77 -10.14 24.29
C ALA A 449 1.87 -9.19 23.82
N MET A 450 1.50 -8.02 23.30
CA MET A 450 2.45 -7.05 22.72
C MET A 450 2.10 -5.62 23.14
N PRO A 451 3.09 -4.78 23.49
CA PRO A 451 2.85 -3.36 23.74
C PRO A 451 2.40 -2.66 22.44
N VAL A 452 1.51 -1.69 22.58
CA VAL A 452 1.19 -0.76 21.49
C VAL A 452 2.27 0.31 21.46
N LEU A 453 3.05 0.33 20.37
CA LEU A 453 4.17 1.25 20.22
C LEU A 453 3.75 2.54 19.49
N SER A 454 4.16 3.67 20.04
CA SER A 454 4.16 4.98 19.39
C SER A 454 5.29 5.09 18.34
N VAL A 455 5.26 6.15 17.53
CA VAL A 455 6.30 6.36 16.50
C VAL A 455 7.72 6.46 17.08
N PRO A 456 7.99 7.23 18.16
CA PRO A 456 9.31 7.25 18.77
C PRO A 456 9.77 5.88 19.28
N GLU A 457 8.84 5.07 19.81
CA GLU A 457 9.15 3.73 20.30
C GLU A 457 9.44 2.76 19.16
N VAL A 458 8.67 2.79 18.08
CA VAL A 458 8.98 2.02 16.86
C VAL A 458 10.37 2.38 16.33
N PHE A 459 10.73 3.65 16.33
CA PHE A 459 12.04 4.11 15.88
C PHE A 459 13.19 3.67 16.82
N ALA A 460 12.92 3.56 18.11
CA ALA A 460 13.87 3.11 19.13
C ALA A 460 13.86 1.58 19.35
N ASP A 461 12.95 0.85 18.71
CA ASP A 461 12.72 -0.58 18.95
C ASP A 461 14.00 -1.41 18.75
N GLN A 462 14.40 -2.13 19.80
CA GLN A 462 15.66 -2.86 19.82
C GLN A 462 15.67 -4.00 18.80
N HIS A 463 14.53 -4.62 18.53
CA HIS A 463 14.44 -5.71 17.55
C HIS A 463 14.66 -5.19 16.12
N LEU A 464 13.99 -4.09 15.75
CA LEU A 464 14.17 -3.42 14.46
C LEU A 464 15.60 -2.87 14.30
N ARG A 465 16.19 -2.32 15.37
CA ARG A 465 17.60 -1.87 15.40
C ARG A 465 18.58 -3.02 15.22
N TYR A 466 18.43 -4.11 15.97
CA TYR A 466 19.25 -5.31 15.82
C TYR A 466 19.17 -5.89 14.40
N ARG A 467 17.98 -5.83 13.80
CA ARG A 467 17.78 -6.25 12.43
C ARG A 467 18.40 -5.28 11.42
N GLY A 468 18.71 -4.03 11.78
CA GLY A 468 19.14 -3.01 10.83
C GLY A 468 18.00 -2.63 9.88
N PHE A 469 16.78 -2.52 10.40
CA PHE A 469 15.61 -2.17 9.58
C PHE A 469 15.62 -0.70 9.14
N PHE A 470 16.11 0.21 9.99
CA PHE A 470 16.27 1.61 9.62
C PHE A 470 17.66 1.83 9.02
N GLU A 471 17.72 2.39 7.81
CA GLU A 471 18.96 2.69 7.10
C GLU A 471 19.21 4.21 7.07
N PRO A 472 20.46 4.67 7.25
CA PRO A 472 20.80 6.07 7.16
C PRO A 472 20.76 6.56 5.70
N VAL A 473 20.25 7.77 5.50
CA VAL A 473 20.16 8.44 4.20
C VAL A 473 20.67 9.86 4.35
N SER A 474 21.47 10.31 3.37
CA SER A 474 21.92 11.69 3.25
C SER A 474 21.34 12.30 1.98
N HIS A 475 20.48 13.30 2.12
CA HIS A 475 19.86 13.99 1.00
C HIS A 475 20.44 15.41 0.83
N PRO A 476 20.77 15.82 -0.40
CA PRO A 476 21.54 17.05 -0.65
C PRO A 476 20.85 18.34 -0.14
N ILE A 477 19.51 18.36 -0.08
CA ILE A 477 18.73 19.53 0.36
C ILE A 477 18.14 19.37 1.77
N ALA A 478 17.87 18.13 2.20
CA ALA A 478 17.05 17.86 3.37
C ALA A 478 17.88 17.35 4.57
N GLY A 479 19.18 17.13 4.37
CA GLY A 479 20.10 16.68 5.42
C GLY A 479 20.12 15.16 5.57
N GLY A 480 20.59 14.70 6.73
CA GLY A 480 20.69 13.27 7.07
C GLY A 480 19.56 12.82 7.99
N TRP A 481 19.02 11.62 7.76
CA TRP A 481 18.04 10.96 8.62
C TRP A 481 18.11 9.44 8.44
N GLU A 482 17.29 8.71 9.20
CA GLU A 482 17.09 7.28 9.04
C GLU A 482 15.66 6.99 8.55
N ILE A 483 15.50 5.95 7.74
CA ILE A 483 14.23 5.59 7.10
C ILE A 483 14.09 4.06 7.03
N ASP A 484 12.86 3.56 6.88
CA ASP A 484 12.60 2.13 6.65
C ASP A 484 13.41 1.60 5.45
N GLY A 485 14.25 0.60 5.66
CA GLY A 485 14.98 -0.11 4.62
C GLY A 485 14.06 -0.99 3.77
N PRO A 486 14.60 -1.78 2.85
CA PRO A 486 13.82 -2.70 2.02
C PRO A 486 13.04 -3.73 2.85
N HIS A 487 11.82 -4.06 2.40
CA HIS A 487 10.82 -4.79 3.21
C HIS A 487 11.04 -6.30 3.26
N TRP A 488 11.99 -6.82 2.47
CA TRP A 488 12.35 -8.22 2.42
C TRP A 488 13.87 -8.38 2.36
N ARG A 489 14.36 -9.55 2.77
CA ARG A 489 15.78 -9.92 2.72
C ARG A 489 15.95 -11.12 1.81
N MET A 490 16.70 -10.93 0.73
CA MET A 490 17.07 -12.01 -0.18
C MET A 490 18.51 -12.39 0.09
N SER A 491 18.77 -13.67 0.35
CA SER A 491 20.11 -14.17 0.70
C SER A 491 21.14 -13.92 -0.41
N GLU A 492 20.71 -14.00 -1.67
CA GLU A 492 21.56 -13.85 -2.87
C GLU A 492 21.48 -12.44 -3.49
N SER A 493 20.64 -11.55 -2.98
CA SER A 493 20.48 -10.21 -3.56
C SER A 493 19.97 -9.21 -2.51
N PRO A 494 20.75 -8.96 -1.45
CA PRO A 494 20.35 -8.05 -0.39
C PRO A 494 20.14 -6.64 -0.98
N ALA A 495 18.95 -6.09 -0.78
CA ALA A 495 18.63 -4.73 -1.18
C ALA A 495 19.00 -3.75 -0.07
N HIS A 496 19.46 -2.57 -0.46
CA HIS A 496 19.76 -1.44 0.42
C HIS A 496 19.32 -0.14 -0.26
N ILE A 497 19.22 0.94 0.51
CA ILE A 497 19.01 2.28 -0.04
C ILE A 497 20.30 2.74 -0.71
N ARG A 498 20.25 2.88 -2.04
CA ARG A 498 21.39 3.27 -2.89
C ARG A 498 21.43 4.77 -3.12
N LEU A 499 20.26 5.38 -3.30
CA LEU A 499 20.10 6.81 -3.55
C LEU A 499 18.98 7.36 -2.65
N PRO A 500 19.11 8.60 -2.14
CA PRO A 500 17.99 9.30 -1.54
C PRO A 500 16.89 9.55 -2.59
N ALA A 501 15.77 10.13 -2.19
CA ALA A 501 14.81 10.61 -3.19
C ALA A 501 15.43 11.72 -4.04
N PRO A 502 15.11 11.81 -5.34
CA PRO A 502 15.71 12.81 -6.20
C PRO A 502 15.14 14.19 -5.89
N THR A 503 16.01 15.18 -5.87
CA THR A 503 15.57 16.58 -5.93
C THR A 503 14.81 16.83 -7.23
N PHE A 504 13.94 17.85 -7.23
CA PHE A 504 13.19 18.20 -8.43
C PHE A 504 14.14 18.46 -9.61
N SER A 505 13.96 17.70 -10.69
CA SER A 505 14.74 17.78 -11.94
C SER A 505 16.23 17.42 -11.87
N GLU A 506 16.66 16.76 -10.79
CA GLU A 506 18.08 16.43 -10.57
C GLU A 506 18.75 15.73 -11.75
N HIS A 507 18.02 14.88 -12.45
CA HIS A 507 18.54 13.98 -13.47
C HIS A 507 18.15 14.39 -14.89
N ASN A 508 17.73 15.64 -15.11
CA ASN A 508 17.38 16.14 -16.46
C ASN A 508 18.51 15.93 -17.46
N ARG A 509 19.76 16.25 -17.10
CA ARG A 509 20.93 16.08 -18.01
C ARG A 509 21.18 14.61 -18.35
N TYR A 510 21.03 13.71 -17.39
CA TYR A 510 21.12 12.27 -17.63
C TYR A 510 20.02 11.81 -18.61
N VAL A 511 18.77 12.16 -18.34
CA VAL A 511 17.63 11.69 -19.14
C VAL A 511 17.62 12.29 -20.54
N PHE A 512 17.83 13.59 -20.68
CA PHE A 512 17.80 14.24 -22.00
C PHE A 512 19.13 14.08 -22.76
N GLY A 513 20.25 14.23 -22.07
CA GLY A 513 21.57 14.16 -22.70
C GLY A 513 22.02 12.73 -22.98
N GLU A 514 22.13 11.90 -21.94
CA GLU A 514 22.69 10.56 -22.09
C GLU A 514 21.70 9.57 -22.71
N LEU A 515 20.43 9.59 -22.29
CA LEU A 515 19.43 8.64 -22.80
C LEU A 515 18.80 9.04 -24.13
N LEU A 516 18.60 10.35 -24.38
CA LEU A 516 17.98 10.83 -25.63
C LEU A 516 18.97 11.46 -26.61
N GLY A 517 20.23 11.66 -26.21
CA GLY A 517 21.27 12.20 -27.09
C GLY A 517 21.12 13.69 -27.40
N LEU A 518 20.35 14.44 -26.61
CA LEU A 518 20.17 15.87 -26.81
C LEU A 518 21.44 16.63 -26.36
N SER A 519 21.81 17.66 -27.12
CA SER A 519 22.86 18.60 -26.75
C SER A 519 22.43 19.53 -25.60
N ASP A 520 23.41 20.12 -24.92
CA ASP A 520 23.15 21.12 -23.87
C ASP A 520 22.32 22.31 -24.38
N ASP A 521 22.51 22.71 -25.65
CA ASP A 521 21.73 23.78 -26.29
C ASP A 521 20.27 23.37 -26.49
N GLU A 522 20.02 22.12 -26.92
CA GLU A 522 18.66 21.60 -27.05
C GLU A 522 17.98 21.47 -25.68
N ILE A 523 18.69 21.03 -24.65
CA ILE A 523 18.18 20.97 -23.27
C ILE A 523 17.85 22.38 -22.76
N GLY A 524 18.73 23.36 -23.03
CA GLY A 524 18.48 24.77 -22.73
C GLY A 524 17.23 25.30 -23.44
N GLN A 525 17.00 24.89 -24.69
CA GLN A 525 15.78 25.25 -25.42
C GLN A 525 14.53 24.61 -24.81
N LEU A 526 14.60 23.36 -24.34
CA LEU A 526 13.48 22.72 -23.63
C LEU A 526 13.11 23.49 -22.35
N ASP A 527 14.09 24.00 -21.61
CA ASP A 527 13.87 24.83 -20.42
C ASP A 527 13.24 26.18 -20.78
N ALA A 528 13.77 26.86 -21.81
CA ALA A 528 13.24 28.13 -22.32
C ALA A 528 11.79 27.99 -22.82
N ASP A 529 11.44 26.86 -23.43
CA ASP A 529 10.08 26.55 -23.90
C ASP A 529 9.17 26.06 -22.75
N GLY A 530 9.71 25.92 -21.53
CA GLY A 530 9.05 25.39 -20.35
C GLY A 530 8.61 23.92 -20.49
N ILE A 531 9.23 23.15 -21.38
CA ILE A 531 9.00 21.70 -21.51
C ILE A 531 9.66 20.96 -20.34
N THR A 532 10.74 21.52 -19.81
CA THR A 532 11.37 21.13 -18.55
C THR A 532 11.61 22.37 -17.68
N GLY A 533 12.09 22.16 -16.45
CA GLY A 533 12.42 23.23 -15.50
C GLY A 533 13.32 22.77 -14.37
N SER A 534 13.92 23.72 -13.65
CA SER A 534 14.76 23.46 -12.47
C SER A 534 14.02 23.56 -11.12
N ALA A 535 12.79 24.08 -11.13
CA ALA A 535 11.93 24.23 -9.97
C ALA A 535 10.45 24.08 -10.35
N PRO A 536 9.61 23.56 -9.45
CA PRO A 536 8.19 23.49 -9.67
C PRO A 536 7.52 24.87 -9.55
N ASN A 537 6.41 25.06 -10.26
CA ASN A 537 5.53 26.20 -10.07
C ASN A 537 4.76 26.02 -8.76
N ARG A 538 5.10 26.87 -7.79
CA ARG A 538 4.57 26.79 -6.42
C ARG A 538 3.08 27.09 -6.32
N ALA A 539 2.56 27.93 -7.22
CA ALA A 539 1.16 28.33 -7.23
C ALA A 539 0.18 27.18 -7.53
N VAL A 540 0.68 25.99 -7.89
CA VAL A 540 -0.14 24.81 -8.19
C VAL A 540 -0.74 24.19 -6.93
N HIS A 541 -0.01 24.23 -5.80
CA HIS A 541 -0.42 23.61 -4.53
C HIS A 541 -0.50 24.59 -3.35
N ASP A 542 -0.18 25.88 -3.57
CA ASP A 542 -0.48 26.99 -2.65
C ASP A 542 -1.97 27.37 -2.72
#